data_AF-A0A7D7VH06-F1
#
_entry.id   AF-A0A7D7VH06-F1
#
_cell.length_a   1.000
_cell.length_b   1.000
_cell.length_c   1.000
_cell.angle_alpha   90.00
_cell.angle_beta   90.00
_cell.angle_gamma   90.00
#
_symmetry.space_group_name_H-M   'P 1'
#
loop_
_entity.id
_entity.type
_entity.pdbx_description
1 polymer ?
#
loop_
_entity_poly.entity_id
_entity_poly.type
_entity_poly.pdbx_seq_one_letter_code
_entity_poly.pdbx_strand_id
1 'polypeptide(L)'
;MHNQYPDLEVQSLRKAILGVLDEKGLDGIAFADLSNAIQRKLSDRDLSNLGSLGWHVTTIKLEPEVNGEIAKISGVSPQRLCLAIPHKSLK
;
A
#
# COMPACT_ATOMS: atom_id res chain seq x y z
N MET A 1 -23.42 -3.52 -6.51
CA MET A 1 -22.08 -3.94 -6.99
C MET A 1 -21.21 -4.23 -5.77
N HIS A 2 -21.30 -5.46 -5.25
CA HIS A 2 -20.43 -5.93 -4.17
C HIS A 2 -19.29 -6.68 -4.83
N ASN A 3 -18.19 -5.99 -5.15
CA ASN A 3 -16.96 -6.67 -5.51
C ASN A 3 -16.22 -7.00 -4.21
N GLN A 4 -16.74 -7.99 -3.48
CA GLN A 4 -15.94 -8.64 -2.44
C GLN A 4 -14.83 -9.36 -3.18
N TYR A 5 -13.63 -8.77 -3.23
CA TYR A 5 -12.47 -9.46 -3.74
C TYR A 5 -12.30 -10.74 -2.91
N PRO A 6 -12.47 -11.95 -3.50
CA PRO A 6 -11.85 -13.13 -2.93
C PRO A 6 -10.34 -12.97 -3.12
N ASP A 7 -9.56 -14.01 -2.83
CA ASP A 7 -8.17 -14.12 -3.31
C ASP A 7 -7.13 -13.49 -2.37
N LEU A 8 -6.37 -14.41 -1.75
CA LEU A 8 -5.27 -14.12 -0.83
C LEU A 8 -4.27 -13.11 -1.40
N GLU A 9 -4.17 -12.97 -2.73
CA GLU A 9 -3.33 -11.99 -3.43
C GLU A 9 -3.63 -10.55 -3.00
N VAL A 10 -4.91 -10.14 -2.89
CA VAL A 10 -5.27 -8.77 -2.52
C VAL A 10 -4.86 -8.47 -1.08
N GLN A 11 -5.06 -9.44 -0.18
CA GLN A 11 -4.65 -9.33 1.22
C GLN A 11 -3.12 -9.30 1.36
N SER A 12 -2.41 -10.13 0.59
CA SER A 12 -0.95 -10.16 0.54
C SER A 12 -0.38 -8.84 0.02
N LEU A 13 -0.97 -8.27 -1.02
CA LEU A 13 -0.55 -6.97 -1.55
C LEU A 13 -0.84 -5.83 -0.56
N ARG A 14 -2.01 -5.82 0.10
CA ARG A 14 -2.31 -4.85 1.16
C ARG A 14 -1.28 -4.94 2.30
N LYS A 15 -0.96 -6.15 2.76
CA LYS A 15 0.09 -6.37 3.77
C LYS A 15 1.46 -5.87 3.30
N ALA A 16 1.82 -6.13 2.05
CA ALA A 16 3.07 -5.65 1.48
C ALA A 16 3.13 -4.11 1.41
N ILE A 17 2.04 -3.45 1.02
CA ILE A 17 1.93 -1.98 1.02
C ILE A 17 2.18 -1.45 2.44
N LEU A 18 1.42 -1.93 3.41
CA LEU A 18 1.53 -1.46 4.80
C LEU A 18 2.91 -1.73 5.38
N GLY A 19 3.51 -2.89 5.11
CA GLY A 19 4.87 -3.22 5.56
C GLY A 19 5.94 -2.33 4.95
N VAL A 20 5.83 -1.96 3.67
CA VAL A 20 6.75 -0.99 3.05
C VAL A 20 6.62 0.38 3.71
N LEU A 21 5.40 0.82 4.01
CA LEU A 21 5.18 2.12 4.65
C LEU A 21 5.67 2.13 6.11
N ASP A 22 5.49 1.03 6.84
CA ASP A 22 6.01 0.85 8.20
C ASP A 22 7.54 0.96 8.24
N GLU A 23 8.24 0.24 7.35
CA GLU A 23 9.70 0.29 7.22
C GLU A 23 10.25 1.68 6.90
N LYS A 24 9.44 2.53 6.26
CA LYS A 24 9.81 3.91 5.89
C LYS A 24 9.43 4.93 6.95
N GLY A 25 8.60 4.54 7.91
CA GLY A 25 8.15 5.42 8.99
C GLY A 25 7.56 6.73 8.48
N LEU A 26 7.82 7.80 9.22
CA LEU A 26 7.25 9.13 8.96
C LEU A 26 7.83 9.80 7.70
N ASP A 27 9.03 9.43 7.28
CA ASP A 27 9.61 9.93 6.03
C ASP A 27 8.84 9.41 4.80
N GLY A 28 8.14 8.28 4.97
CA GLY A 28 7.33 7.66 3.94
C GLY A 28 8.13 7.25 2.69
N ILE A 29 7.41 6.98 1.62
CA ILE A 29 7.99 6.68 0.30
C ILE A 29 7.29 7.50 -0.77
N ALA A 30 8.03 7.92 -1.81
CA ALA A 30 7.40 8.53 -2.96
C ALA A 30 6.43 7.52 -3.60
N PHE A 31 5.25 7.96 -3.99
CA PHE A 31 4.24 7.07 -4.58
C PHE A 31 4.78 6.37 -5.84
N ALA A 32 5.59 7.07 -6.63
CA ALA A 32 6.26 6.51 -7.80
C ALA A 32 7.19 5.32 -7.48
N ASP A 33 7.77 5.28 -6.28
CA ASP A 33 8.71 4.24 -5.85
C ASP A 33 8.04 3.07 -5.13
N LEU A 34 6.77 3.22 -4.75
CA LEU A 34 6.04 2.23 -3.94
C LEU A 34 5.93 0.88 -4.65
N SER A 35 5.55 0.86 -5.92
CA SER A 35 5.44 -0.38 -6.70
C SER A 35 6.76 -1.14 -6.78
N ASN A 36 7.88 -0.42 -6.98
CA ASN A 36 9.21 -1.03 -7.02
C ASN A 36 9.63 -1.59 -5.65
N ALA A 37 9.28 -0.91 -4.56
CA ALA A 37 9.55 -1.39 -3.22
C ALA A 37 8.75 -2.65 -2.87
N ILE A 38 7.49 -2.72 -3.32
CA ILE A 38 6.63 -3.89 -3.15
C ILE A 38 7.12 -5.07 -4.01
N GLN A 39 7.51 -4.81 -5.26
CA GLN A 39 8.01 -5.84 -6.16
C GLN A 39 9.20 -6.61 -5.56
N ARG A 40 10.10 -5.92 -4.87
CA ARG A 40 11.25 -6.54 -4.17
C ARG A 40 10.87 -7.45 -3.00
N LYS A 41 9.62 -7.40 -2.54
CA LYS A 41 9.11 -8.19 -1.41
C LYS A 41 8.18 -9.33 -1.85
N LEU A 42 7.65 -9.28 -3.06
CA LEU A 42 6.77 -10.31 -3.60
C LEU A 42 7.58 -11.37 -4.35
N SER A 43 7.13 -12.62 -4.29
CA SER A 43 7.73 -13.69 -5.10
C SER A 43 7.33 -13.53 -6.57
N ASP A 44 8.13 -14.07 -7.50
CA ASP A 44 7.80 -14.07 -8.93
C ASP A 44 6.43 -14.72 -9.22
N ARG A 45 6.05 -15.70 -8.39
CA ARG A 45 4.74 -16.34 -8.44
C ARG A 45 3.61 -15.35 -8.12
N ASP A 46 3.74 -14.60 -7.04
CA ASP A 46 2.72 -13.62 -6.62
C ASP A 46 2.59 -12.50 -7.66
N LEU A 47 3.73 -12.06 -8.24
CA LEU A 47 3.75 -11.06 -9.31
C LEU A 47 3.08 -11.55 -10.60
N SER A 48 3.28 -12.82 -10.96
CA SER A 48 2.68 -13.40 -12.17
C SER A 48 1.14 -13.48 -12.11
N ASN A 49 0.59 -13.64 -10.91
CA ASN A 49 -0.86 -13.65 -10.68
C ASN A 49 -1.49 -12.25 -10.63
N LEU A 50 -0.69 -11.22 -10.33
CA LEU A 50 -1.15 -9.84 -10.11
C LEU A 50 -1.33 -9.03 -11.41
N GLY A 51 -0.89 -9.52 -12.56
CA GLY A 51 -0.93 -8.74 -13.81
C GLY A 51 -0.17 -7.40 -13.67
N SER A 52 -0.88 -6.26 -13.72
CA SER A 52 -0.27 -4.93 -13.51
C SER A 52 -0.16 -4.57 -12.04
N LEU A 53 1.04 -4.71 -11.46
CA LEU A 53 1.31 -4.35 -10.06
C LEU A 53 0.97 -2.88 -9.76
N GLY A 54 1.32 -1.95 -10.67
CA GLY A 54 1.05 -0.53 -10.47
C GLY A 54 -0.45 -0.19 -10.40
N TRP A 55 -1.28 -0.87 -11.21
CA TRP A 55 -2.73 -0.73 -11.15
C TRP A 55 -3.28 -1.23 -9.81
N HIS A 56 -2.86 -2.43 -9.39
CA HIS A 56 -3.32 -3.01 -8.13
C HIS A 56 -2.89 -2.19 -6.92
N VAL A 57 -1.64 -1.70 -6.88
CA VAL A 57 -1.17 -0.80 -5.81
C VAL A 57 -2.03 0.46 -5.75
N THR A 58 -2.38 1.03 -6.91
CA THR A 58 -3.22 2.24 -7.00
C THR A 58 -4.63 1.99 -6.48
N THR A 59 -5.27 0.88 -6.84
CA THR A 59 -6.62 0.55 -6.40
C THR A 59 -6.67 0.14 -4.93
N ILE A 60 -5.73 -0.69 -4.49
CA ILE A 60 -5.73 -1.27 -3.13
C ILE A 60 -5.33 -0.23 -2.08
N LYS A 61 -4.46 0.74 -2.39
CA LYS A 61 -4.11 1.80 -1.41
C LYS A 61 -5.28 2.74 -1.09
N LEU A 62 -6.30 2.81 -1.95
CA LEU A 62 -7.41 3.76 -1.77
C LEU A 62 -8.24 3.44 -0.52
N GLU A 63 -8.51 2.17 -0.25
CA GLU A 63 -9.28 1.78 0.94
C GLU A 63 -8.54 2.17 2.24
N PRO A 64 -7.26 1.80 2.48
CA PRO A 64 -6.49 2.30 3.61
C PRO A 64 -6.35 3.83 3.65
N GLU A 65 -6.26 4.52 2.50
CA GLU A 65 -6.24 5.99 2.47
C GLU A 65 -7.57 6.59 2.97
N VAL A 66 -8.70 6.05 2.52
CA VAL A 66 -10.03 6.49 2.95
C VAL A 66 -10.28 6.17 4.42
N ASN A 67 -9.81 5.01 4.89
CA ASN A 67 -9.92 4.61 6.30
C ASN A 67 -8.93 5.34 7.22
N GLY A 68 -8.03 6.16 6.66
CA GLY A 68 -7.03 6.90 7.43
C GLY A 68 -5.92 6.03 8.01
N GLU A 69 -5.62 4.88 7.39
CA GLU A 69 -4.47 4.02 7.71
C GLU A 69 -3.21 4.45 6.94
N ILE A 70 -3.39 5.00 5.73
CA ILE A 70 -2.31 5.58 4.91
C ILE A 70 -2.57 7.08 4.77
N ALA A 71 -1.53 7.89 4.97
CA ALA A 71 -1.59 9.33 4.80
C ALA A 71 -0.69 9.81 3.66
N LYS A 72 -1.11 10.89 3.00
CA LYS A 72 -0.26 11.68 2.09
C LYS A 72 0.47 12.73 2.89
N ILE A 73 1.78 12.80 2.75
CA ILE A 73 2.58 13.86 3.37
C ILE A 73 2.28 15.16 2.63
N SER A 74 1.82 16.18 3.35
CA SER A 74 1.46 17.48 2.78
C SER A 74 2.70 18.33 2.52
N GLY A 75 2.65 19.19 1.50
CA GLY A 75 3.72 20.16 1.21
C GLY A 75 4.99 19.59 0.59
N VAL A 76 5.03 18.30 0.23
CA VAL A 76 6.19 17.66 -0.41
C VAL A 76 5.90 17.24 -1.85
N SER A 77 6.91 17.42 -2.72
CA SER A 77 6.92 16.94 -4.10
C SER A 77 8.22 16.16 -4.36
N PRO A 78 8.18 14.95 -4.95
CA PRO A 78 6.98 14.22 -5.37
C PRO A 78 6.09 13.77 -4.20
N GLN A 79 4.81 13.44 -4.47
CA GLN A 79 3.88 12.99 -3.43
C GLN A 79 4.44 11.76 -2.70
N ARG A 80 4.42 11.82 -1.36
CA ARG A 80 4.87 10.74 -0.49
C ARG A 80 3.73 10.19 0.33
N LEU A 81 3.79 8.89 0.60
CA LEU A 81 2.85 8.13 1.42
C LEU A 81 3.56 7.62 2.67
N CYS A 82 2.88 7.67 3.81
CA CYS A 82 3.32 7.06 5.07
C CYS A 82 2.13 6.36 5.73
N LEU A 83 2.40 5.53 6.75
CA LEU A 83 1.32 5.11 7.65
C LEU A 83 0.80 6.34 8.38
N ALA A 84 -0.51 6.47 8.46
CA ALA A 84 -1.11 7.44 9.35
C ALA A 84 -0.71 7.08 10.79
N ILE A 85 -0.33 8.08 11.58
CA ILE A 85 0.00 7.88 12.99
C ILE A 85 -1.22 7.19 13.63
N PRO A 86 -1.03 6.06 14.34
CA PRO A 86 -2.17 5.27 14.80
C PRO A 86 -3.04 6.12 15.71
N HIS A 87 -4.26 6.41 15.27
CA HIS A 87 -5.39 6.49 16.19
C HIS A 87 -5.54 5.07 16.74
N LYS A 88 -4.73 4.78 17.77
CA LYS A 88 -4.80 3.68 18.71
C LYS A 88 -6.00 2.76 18.45
N SER A 89 -5.76 1.52 18.03
CA SER A 89 -6.75 0.46 18.27
C SER A 89 -6.94 0.38 19.78
N LEU A 90 -7.91 1.13 20.28
CA LEU A 90 -8.63 0.82 21.51
C LEU A 90 -9.43 -0.45 21.20
N LYS A 91 -8.88 -1.59 21.62
CA LYS A 91 -9.53 -2.62 22.46
C LYS A 91 -8.74 -3.91 22.39
#